data_AF-A0A150GNL2-F1
#
_entry.id   AF-A0A150GNL2-F1
#
_cell.length_a   1.000
_cell.length_b   1.000
_cell.length_c   1.000
_cell.angle_alpha   90.00
_cell.angle_beta   90.00
_cell.angle_gamma   90.00
#
_symmetry.space_group_name_H-M   'P 1'
#
loop_
_entity.id
_entity.type
_entity.pdbx_description
1 polymer ?
#
loop_
_entity_poly.entity_id
_entity_poly.type
_entity_poly.pdbx_seq_one_letter_code
_entity_poly.pdbx_strand_id
1 'polypeptide(L)'
;MVDAPALSKEEFLMRVFHEIPKEVPAYIALFLYFAVGAVMLFLTYRTRAWFMLCVTVTAWFEVIGFAIRLLMIKGPNPTLGQFIGMQAILIITPVLLPIADYIMVGRLMTQGDASKLRIKPHWVARLFTASDIISLVVQSGGAGLISSDNPSTQKMGTGVMLVGLALQLGFFSCFTVIAVYVHKSRVFALRNAEYWRPVFLCMYLTIALMYVRNIFRVAEFATGYDGYLASHEVFFYVFDFAVLFVCICVFCCYHYGFYPVPEYDSDAVHPMRDAPSQSGPVGQVGCCGVIAVKPHEKAGVCEMSASADVPGAANNV
;
A
#
# COMPACT_ATOMS: atom_id res chain seq x y z
N MET A 1 46.93 0.99 -14.36
CA MET A 1 45.49 0.69 -14.40
C MET A 1 45.38 -0.65 -15.10
N VAL A 2 45.23 -1.72 -14.33
CA VAL A 2 45.08 -3.09 -14.86
C VAL A 2 43.60 -3.23 -15.20
N ASP A 3 43.29 -3.34 -16.48
CA ASP A 3 41.94 -3.64 -16.96
C ASP A 3 41.50 -4.96 -16.35
N ALA A 4 40.56 -4.90 -15.39
CA ALA A 4 39.86 -6.08 -14.94
C ALA A 4 39.17 -6.69 -16.17
N PRO A 5 39.36 -7.98 -16.48
CA PRO A 5 38.69 -8.59 -17.61
C PRO A 5 37.18 -8.37 -17.46
N ALA A 6 36.53 -7.88 -18.52
CA ALA A 6 35.09 -7.73 -18.54
C ALA A 6 34.48 -9.08 -18.16
N LEU A 7 33.94 -9.16 -16.94
CA LEU A 7 33.34 -10.37 -16.39
C LEU A 7 32.36 -10.89 -17.44
N SER A 8 32.51 -12.14 -17.87
CA SER A 8 31.63 -12.69 -18.89
C SER A 8 30.18 -12.59 -18.40
N LYS A 9 29.22 -12.39 -19.32
CA LYS A 9 27.81 -12.23 -18.96
C LYS A 9 27.33 -13.31 -18.00
N GLU A 10 27.76 -14.55 -18.20
CA GLU A 10 27.44 -15.69 -17.36
C GLU A 10 28.05 -15.57 -15.97
N GLU A 11 29.33 -15.21 -15.85
CA GLU A 11 29.98 -14.96 -14.55
C GLU A 11 29.33 -13.79 -13.80
N PHE A 12 28.88 -12.74 -14.50
CA PHE A 12 28.14 -11.64 -13.89
C PHE A 12 26.79 -12.09 -13.37
N LEU A 13 26.01 -12.83 -14.18
CA LEU A 13 24.72 -13.35 -13.77
C LEU A 13 24.87 -14.36 -12.61
N MET A 14 25.88 -15.23 -12.64
CA MET A 14 26.19 -16.16 -11.56
C MET A 14 26.64 -15.42 -10.29
N ARG A 15 27.41 -14.34 -10.40
CA ARG A 15 27.81 -13.53 -9.24
C ARG A 15 26.62 -12.85 -8.56
N VAL A 16 25.61 -12.49 -9.34
CA VAL A 16 24.50 -11.62 -8.90
C VAL A 16 23.25 -12.39 -8.53
N PHE A 17 22.90 -13.43 -9.30
CA PHE A 17 21.72 -14.26 -9.11
C PHE A 17 22.05 -15.64 -8.50
N HIS A 18 23.33 -16.01 -8.36
CA HIS A 18 23.84 -17.32 -7.91
C HIS A 18 23.47 -18.54 -8.78
N GLU A 19 22.40 -18.44 -9.57
CA GLU A 19 22.01 -19.37 -10.63
C GLU A 19 21.85 -18.60 -11.95
N ILE A 20 21.91 -19.31 -13.08
CA ILE A 20 21.58 -18.73 -14.38
C ILE A 20 20.06 -18.47 -14.40
N PRO A 21 19.61 -17.20 -14.37
CA PRO A 21 18.20 -16.88 -14.23
C PRO A 21 17.41 -17.37 -15.44
N LYS A 22 16.30 -18.07 -15.18
CA LYS A 22 15.46 -18.62 -16.25
C LYS A 22 14.60 -17.53 -16.89
N GLU A 23 14.57 -17.50 -18.21
CA GLU A 23 13.79 -16.51 -18.97
C GLU A 23 12.27 -16.75 -18.90
N VAL A 24 11.84 -18.02 -18.95
CA VAL A 24 10.41 -18.39 -19.02
C VAL A 24 9.63 -17.92 -17.79
N PRO A 25 10.07 -18.18 -16.54
CA PRO A 25 9.37 -17.69 -15.35
C PRO A 25 9.28 -16.16 -15.28
N ALA A 26 10.30 -15.45 -15.77
CA ALA A 26 10.30 -13.99 -15.79
C ALA A 26 9.27 -13.40 -16.77
N TYR A 27 9.07 -14.01 -17.95
CA TYR A 27 8.00 -13.61 -18.87
C TYR A 27 6.60 -13.88 -18.30
N ILE A 28 6.40 -15.05 -17.68
CA ILE A 28 5.13 -15.40 -17.04
C ILE A 28 4.82 -14.38 -15.94
N ALA A 29 5.81 -14.09 -15.08
CA ALA A 29 5.70 -13.11 -14.02
C ALA A 29 5.33 -11.71 -14.53
N LEU A 30 6.03 -11.24 -15.56
CA LEU A 30 5.76 -9.95 -16.20
C LEU A 30 4.32 -9.87 -16.71
N PHE A 31 3.86 -10.91 -17.44
CA PHE A 31 2.52 -10.95 -18.00
C PHE A 31 1.44 -10.97 -16.91
N LEU A 32 1.61 -11.81 -15.88
CA LEU A 32 0.67 -11.92 -14.77
C LEU A 32 0.55 -10.60 -14.00
N TYR A 33 1.67 -9.95 -13.67
CA TYR A 33 1.62 -8.66 -12.98
C TYR A 33 1.07 -7.53 -13.84
N PHE A 34 1.35 -7.54 -15.15
CA PHE A 34 0.76 -6.57 -16.05
C PHE A 34 -0.76 -6.74 -16.12
N ALA A 35 -1.25 -7.97 -16.23
CA ALA A 35 -2.67 -8.27 -16.27
C ALA A 35 -3.37 -7.86 -14.97
N VAL A 36 -2.85 -8.26 -13.80
CA VAL A 36 -3.45 -7.90 -12.51
C VAL A 36 -3.32 -6.41 -12.21
N GLY A 37 -2.22 -5.77 -12.61
CA GLY A 37 -2.00 -4.33 -12.47
C GLY A 37 -2.97 -3.50 -13.32
N ALA A 38 -3.25 -3.95 -14.55
CA ALA A 38 -4.27 -3.34 -15.41
C ALA A 38 -5.68 -3.48 -14.82
N VAL A 39 -6.03 -4.66 -14.30
CA VAL A 39 -7.31 -4.88 -13.59
C VAL A 39 -7.41 -3.98 -12.35
N MET A 40 -6.36 -3.93 -11.53
CA MET A 40 -6.33 -3.10 -10.32
C MET A 40 -6.48 -1.62 -10.64
N LEU A 41 -5.77 -1.13 -11.66
CA LEU A 41 -5.88 0.25 -12.14
C LEU A 41 -7.30 0.56 -12.64
N PHE A 42 -7.89 -0.34 -13.43
CA PHE A 42 -9.25 -0.19 -13.93
C PHE A 42 -10.26 -0.11 -12.79
N LEU A 43 -10.17 -1.00 -11.81
CA LEU A 43 -11.07 -1.02 -10.65
C LEU A 43 -10.88 0.22 -9.77
N THR A 44 -9.64 0.65 -9.55
CA THR A 44 -9.32 1.87 -8.77
C THR A 44 -9.90 3.11 -9.45
N TYR A 45 -9.75 3.21 -10.78
CA TYR A 45 -10.33 4.30 -11.56
C TYR A 45 -11.86 4.28 -11.55
N ARG A 46 -12.48 3.10 -11.74
CA ARG A 46 -13.94 2.92 -11.76
C ARG A 46 -14.58 3.26 -10.42
N THR A 47 -14.00 2.81 -9.32
CA THR A 47 -14.52 3.03 -7.96
C THR A 47 -14.12 4.39 -7.39
N ARG A 48 -13.19 5.11 -8.04
CA ARG A 48 -12.58 6.37 -7.56
C ARG A 48 -11.98 6.25 -6.16
N ALA A 49 -11.56 5.04 -5.78
CA ALA A 49 -10.93 4.77 -4.50
C ALA A 49 -9.44 5.12 -4.54
N TRP A 50 -9.10 6.41 -4.58
CA TRP A 50 -7.73 6.89 -4.80
C TRP A 50 -6.69 6.34 -3.81
N PHE A 51 -7.08 6.01 -2.58
CA PHE A 51 -6.18 5.37 -1.62
C PHE A 51 -5.68 3.99 -2.08
N MET A 52 -6.41 3.28 -2.94
CA MET A 52 -6.00 2.00 -3.54
C MET A 52 -4.95 2.17 -4.66
N LEU A 53 -4.58 3.41 -5.00
CA LEU A 53 -3.43 3.65 -5.89
C LEU A 53 -2.14 3.07 -5.31
N CYS A 54 -1.98 2.93 -3.99
CA CYS A 54 -0.80 2.29 -3.41
C CYS A 54 -0.64 0.84 -3.91
N VAL A 55 -1.73 0.06 -3.96
CA VAL A 55 -1.75 -1.31 -4.48
C VAL A 55 -1.57 -1.32 -6.01
N THR A 56 -2.11 -0.32 -6.70
CA THR A 56 -1.88 -0.17 -8.14
C THR A 56 -0.40 0.07 -8.45
N VAL A 57 0.23 1.02 -7.76
CA VAL A 57 1.66 1.34 -7.91
C VAL A 57 2.52 0.13 -7.59
N THR A 58 2.16 -0.64 -6.56
CA THR A 58 2.79 -1.92 -6.22
C THR A 58 2.81 -2.86 -7.43
N ALA A 59 1.67 -3.10 -8.07
CA ALA A 59 1.59 -4.00 -9.22
C ALA A 59 2.47 -3.52 -10.39
N TRP A 60 2.50 -2.21 -10.65
CA TRP A 60 3.33 -1.64 -11.72
C TRP A 60 4.83 -1.68 -11.39
N PHE A 61 5.22 -1.53 -10.13
CA PHE A 61 6.60 -1.68 -9.70
C PHE A 61 7.10 -3.10 -9.93
N GLU A 62 6.28 -4.11 -9.67
CA GLU A 62 6.61 -5.50 -10.04
C GLU A 62 6.81 -5.68 -11.54
N VAL A 63 5.92 -5.11 -12.37
CA VAL A 63 6.09 -5.14 -13.83
C VAL A 63 7.44 -4.55 -14.25
N ILE A 64 7.81 -3.41 -13.68
CA ILE A 64 9.10 -2.77 -13.98
C ILE A 64 10.27 -3.63 -13.48
N GLY A 65 10.18 -4.21 -12.28
CA GLY A 65 11.19 -5.11 -11.74
C GLY A 65 11.44 -6.32 -12.64
N PHE A 66 10.38 -7.01 -13.05
CA PHE A 66 10.50 -8.15 -13.97
C PHE A 66 10.92 -7.76 -15.38
N ALA A 67 10.56 -6.56 -15.85
CA ALA A 67 11.06 -6.04 -17.12
C ALA A 67 12.58 -5.81 -17.07
N ILE A 68 13.09 -5.20 -15.99
CA ILE A 68 14.54 -5.03 -15.80
C ILE A 68 15.22 -6.40 -15.70
N ARG A 69 14.63 -7.37 -15.00
CA ARG A 69 15.15 -8.74 -14.93
C ARG A 69 15.30 -9.37 -16.32
N LEU A 70 14.29 -9.24 -17.18
CA LEU A 70 14.35 -9.73 -18.57
C LEU A 70 15.40 -8.99 -19.41
N LEU A 71 15.55 -7.67 -19.22
CA LEU A 71 16.60 -6.89 -19.87
C LEU A 71 17.99 -7.36 -19.48
N MET A 72 18.21 -7.75 -18.22
CA MET A 72 19.48 -8.32 -17.77
C MET A 72 19.75 -9.71 -18.38
N ILE A 73 18.71 -10.55 -18.47
CA ILE A 73 18.81 -11.90 -19.06
C ILE A 73 19.13 -11.82 -20.56
N LYS A 74 18.48 -10.92 -21.31
CA LYS A 74 18.61 -10.84 -22.77
C LYS A 74 19.68 -9.87 -23.25
N GLY A 75 19.98 -8.83 -22.49
CA GLY A 75 20.93 -7.80 -22.87
C GLY A 75 22.36 -8.36 -23.07
N PRO A 76 23.16 -7.76 -23.97
CA PRO A 76 24.53 -8.19 -24.20
C PRO A 76 25.46 -7.86 -23.01
N ASN A 77 25.20 -6.76 -22.29
CA ASN A 77 26.01 -6.28 -21.16
C ASN A 77 25.13 -5.95 -19.94
N PRO A 78 24.82 -6.92 -19.06
CA PRO A 78 24.12 -6.64 -17.81
C PRO A 78 25.01 -5.79 -16.90
N THR A 79 24.41 -4.78 -16.25
CA THR A 79 25.15 -3.84 -15.38
C THR A 79 24.73 -4.01 -13.92
N LEU A 80 25.66 -3.74 -12.99
CA LEU A 80 25.36 -3.75 -11.56
C LEU A 80 24.24 -2.75 -11.20
N GLY A 81 24.18 -1.62 -11.90
CA GLY A 81 23.11 -0.63 -11.73
C GLY A 81 21.71 -1.17 -12.06
N GLN A 82 21.58 -2.03 -13.08
CA GLN A 82 20.30 -2.70 -13.39
C GLN A 82 19.90 -3.66 -12.29
N PHE A 83 20.84 -4.42 -11.72
CA PHE A 83 20.55 -5.30 -10.60
C PHE A 83 20.11 -4.53 -9.35
N ILE A 84 20.86 -3.48 -8.98
CA ILE A 84 20.53 -2.64 -7.83
C ILE A 84 19.16 -1.98 -8.03
N GLY A 85 18.89 -1.46 -9.23
CA GLY A 85 17.59 -0.86 -9.57
C GLY A 85 16.44 -1.86 -9.49
N MET A 86 16.62 -3.07 -10.03
CA MET A 86 15.64 -4.16 -9.92
C MET A 86 15.37 -4.52 -8.45
N GLN A 87 16.41 -4.79 -7.67
CA GLN A 87 16.28 -5.16 -6.26
C GLN A 87 15.62 -4.05 -5.44
N ALA A 88 15.98 -2.79 -5.68
CA ALA A 88 15.39 -1.65 -4.98
C ALA A 88 13.86 -1.56 -5.21
N ILE A 89 13.43 -1.70 -6.47
CA ILE A 89 11.99 -1.67 -6.81
C ILE A 89 11.25 -2.84 -6.16
N LEU A 90 11.81 -4.05 -6.21
CA LEU A 90 11.21 -5.24 -5.60
C LEU A 90 11.16 -5.18 -4.07
N ILE A 91 12.14 -4.52 -3.42
CA ILE A 91 12.15 -4.33 -1.96
C ILE A 91 11.10 -3.30 -1.51
N ILE A 92 10.90 -2.22 -2.29
CA ILE A 92 9.93 -1.16 -1.97
C ILE A 92 8.49 -1.67 -2.08
N THR A 93 8.23 -2.49 -3.09
CA THR A 93 6.90 -2.98 -3.44
C THR A 93 6.08 -3.54 -2.26
N PRO A 94 6.57 -4.51 -1.47
CA PRO A 94 5.80 -5.11 -0.37
C PRO A 94 5.47 -4.15 0.77
N VAL A 95 6.17 -3.01 0.87
CA VAL A 95 5.86 -1.97 1.88
C VAL A 95 4.72 -1.06 1.45
N LEU A 96 4.45 -0.97 0.15
CA LEU A 96 3.32 -0.20 -0.37
C LEU A 96 1.98 -0.94 -0.19
N LEU A 97 1.98 -2.27 -0.22
CA LEU A 97 0.76 -3.08 -0.05
C LEU A 97 0.01 -2.84 1.28
N PRO A 98 0.64 -2.94 2.47
CA PRO A 98 -0.07 -2.81 3.74
C PRO A 98 -0.65 -1.42 3.99
N ILE A 99 -0.20 -0.39 3.27
CA ILE A 99 -0.77 0.97 3.33
C ILE A 99 -2.28 0.96 3.08
N ALA A 100 -2.76 0.13 2.15
CA ALA A 100 -4.20 0.00 1.87
C ALA A 100 -4.97 -0.48 3.11
N ASP A 101 -4.44 -1.50 3.80
CA ASP A 101 -5.04 -2.05 5.02
C ASP A 101 -4.95 -1.08 6.19
N TYR A 102 -3.83 -0.35 6.32
CA TYR A 102 -3.66 0.68 7.33
C TYR A 102 -4.71 1.80 7.20
N ILE A 103 -4.94 2.27 5.98
CA ILE A 103 -5.96 3.28 5.67
C ILE A 103 -7.36 2.71 5.90
N MET A 104 -7.61 1.47 5.47
CA MET A 104 -8.92 0.82 5.65
C MET A 104 -9.25 0.65 7.14
N VAL A 105 -8.34 0.18 7.97
CA VAL A 105 -8.55 0.08 9.43
C VAL A 105 -8.83 1.46 10.02
N GLY A 106 -8.08 2.49 9.62
CA GLY A 106 -8.35 3.87 10.03
C GLY A 106 -9.76 4.32 9.65
N ARG A 107 -10.22 4.01 8.44
CA ARG A 107 -11.59 4.32 7.99
C ARG A 107 -12.65 3.52 8.75
N LEU A 108 -12.41 2.24 9.04
CA LEU A 108 -13.34 1.42 9.83
C LEU A 108 -13.49 1.94 11.27
N MET A 109 -12.41 2.47 11.86
CA MET A 109 -12.45 3.06 13.20
C MET A 109 -13.36 4.30 13.27
N THR A 110 -13.57 5.04 12.18
CA THR A 110 -14.46 6.22 12.18
C THR A 110 -15.94 5.86 12.20
N GLN A 111 -16.28 4.61 11.85
CA GLN A 111 -17.66 4.12 11.86
C GLN A 111 -18.15 3.74 13.27
N GLY A 112 -17.24 3.60 14.23
CA GLY A 112 -17.58 3.34 15.63
C GLY A 112 -17.82 4.60 16.45
N ASP A 113 -18.09 4.43 17.75
CA ASP A 113 -18.19 5.53 18.71
C ASP A 113 -16.82 6.24 18.85
N ALA A 114 -16.64 7.33 18.10
CA ALA A 114 -15.41 8.13 18.11
C ALA A 114 -15.04 8.71 19.49
N SER A 115 -16.01 8.79 20.42
CA SER A 115 -15.83 9.27 21.79
C SER A 115 -15.04 8.31 22.69
N LYS A 116 -14.94 7.02 22.32
CA LYS A 116 -14.23 5.98 23.11
C LYS A 116 -12.84 5.65 22.54
N LEU A 117 -12.47 6.26 21.42
CA LEU A 117 -11.19 6.05 20.75
C LEU A 117 -10.08 6.88 21.41
N ARG A 118 -9.15 6.22 22.11
CA ARG A 118 -7.93 6.87 22.64
C ARG A 118 -6.94 7.29 21.55
N ILE A 119 -6.99 6.66 20.37
CA ILE A 119 -6.08 6.91 19.25
C ILE A 119 -6.91 7.39 18.07
N LYS A 120 -6.57 8.56 17.51
CA LYS A 120 -7.27 9.08 16.34
C LYS A 120 -6.93 8.22 15.11
N PRO A 121 -7.91 7.89 14.25
CA PRO A 121 -7.69 6.92 13.18
C PRO A 121 -6.61 7.28 12.15
N HIS A 122 -6.39 8.57 11.87
CA HIS A 122 -5.35 9.02 10.94
C HIS A 122 -3.92 8.79 11.47
N TRP A 123 -3.73 8.73 12.79
CA TRP A 123 -2.41 8.44 13.37
C TRP A 123 -2.03 6.97 13.19
N VAL A 124 -3.00 6.05 13.16
CA VAL A 124 -2.75 4.63 12.91
C VAL A 124 -2.10 4.47 11.53
N ALA A 125 -2.76 4.97 10.48
CA ALA A 125 -2.24 4.84 9.12
C ALA A 125 -0.87 5.52 8.94
N ARG A 126 -0.69 6.73 9.51
CA ARG A 126 0.57 7.48 9.42
C ARG A 126 1.71 6.79 10.18
N LEU A 127 1.45 6.29 11.39
CA LEU A 127 2.45 5.66 12.24
C LEU A 127 2.99 4.38 11.61
N PHE A 128 2.10 3.48 11.16
CA PHE A 128 2.52 2.20 10.58
C PHE A 128 3.15 2.37 9.19
N THR A 129 2.67 3.33 8.39
CA THR A 129 3.35 3.66 7.13
C THR A 129 4.74 4.25 7.39
N ALA A 130 4.89 5.12 8.40
CA ALA A 130 6.18 5.68 8.76
C ALA A 130 7.16 4.61 9.29
N SER A 131 6.69 3.65 10.09
CA SER A 131 7.55 2.54 10.56
C SER A 131 8.07 1.69 9.41
N ASP A 132 7.25 1.45 8.39
CA ASP A 132 7.67 0.66 7.24
C ASP A 132 8.68 1.44 6.38
N ILE A 133 8.50 2.75 6.20
CA ILE A 133 9.50 3.60 5.51
C ILE A 133 10.83 3.61 6.25
N ILE A 134 10.82 3.76 7.58
CA ILE A 134 12.04 3.70 8.39
C ILE A 134 12.72 2.34 8.22
N SER A 135 11.94 1.26 8.26
CA SER A 135 12.44 -0.10 8.06
C SER A 135 13.04 -0.29 6.67
N LEU A 136 12.45 0.30 5.62
CA LEU A 136 13.01 0.30 4.26
C LEU A 136 14.34 1.03 4.17
N VAL A 137 14.48 2.17 4.85
CA VAL A 137 15.74 2.93 4.86
C VAL A 137 16.85 2.12 5.55
N VAL A 138 16.53 1.42 6.64
CA VAL A 138 17.47 0.51 7.29
C VAL A 138 17.85 -0.65 6.35
N GLN A 139 16.85 -1.27 5.69
CA GLN A 139 17.08 -2.35 4.73
C GLN A 139 17.92 -1.91 3.53
N SER A 140 17.68 -0.73 2.96
CA SER A 140 18.44 -0.22 1.82
C SER A 140 19.89 0.09 2.19
N GLY A 141 20.12 0.62 3.40
CA GLY A 141 21.47 0.76 3.97
C GLY A 141 22.17 -0.59 4.13
N GLY A 142 21.47 -1.60 4.65
CA GLY A 142 21.97 -2.98 4.73
C GLY A 142 22.31 -3.57 3.37
N ALA A 143 21.42 -3.40 2.38
CA ALA A 143 21.63 -3.87 1.00
C ALA A 143 22.87 -3.24 0.36
N GLY A 144 23.08 -1.94 0.57
CA GLY A 144 24.28 -1.25 0.08
C GLY A 144 25.57 -1.83 0.66
N LEU A 145 25.59 -2.13 1.96
CA LEU A 145 26.75 -2.73 2.63
C LEU A 145 27.04 -4.17 2.15
N ILE A 146 25.99 -4.94 1.85
CA ILE A 146 26.10 -6.29 1.28
C ILE A 146 26.78 -6.28 -0.09
N SER A 147 26.61 -5.20 -0.87
CA SER A 147 27.23 -5.10 -2.21
C SER A 147 28.75 -4.82 -2.20
N SER A 148 29.37 -4.66 -1.03
CA SER A 148 30.81 -4.42 -0.90
C SER A 148 31.63 -5.70 -1.09
N ASP A 149 32.90 -5.57 -1.48
CA ASP A 149 33.81 -6.72 -1.66
C ASP A 149 34.44 -7.23 -0.34
N ASN A 150 34.25 -6.52 0.77
CA ASN A 150 34.84 -6.86 2.07
C ASN A 150 33.93 -7.80 2.88
N PRO A 151 34.39 -9.02 3.26
CA PRO A 151 33.55 -9.98 3.97
C PRO A 151 33.02 -9.49 5.33
N SER A 152 33.76 -8.65 6.03
CA SER A 152 33.32 -8.04 7.30
C SER A 152 32.18 -7.05 7.10
N THR A 153 32.27 -6.21 6.06
CA THR A 153 31.24 -5.23 5.69
C THR A 153 29.97 -5.92 5.19
N GLN A 154 30.11 -7.01 4.44
CA GLN A 154 28.97 -7.84 4.01
C GLN A 154 28.20 -8.41 5.21
N LYS A 155 28.90 -9.00 6.19
CA LYS A 155 28.26 -9.52 7.42
C LYS A 155 27.53 -8.43 8.20
N MET A 156 28.14 -7.24 8.32
CA MET A 156 27.48 -6.09 8.93
C MET A 156 26.23 -5.67 8.15
N GLY A 157 26.29 -5.65 6.81
CA GLY A 157 25.16 -5.35 5.95
C GLY A 157 23.99 -6.33 6.11
N THR A 158 24.27 -7.63 6.18
CA THR A 158 23.25 -8.65 6.47
C THR A 158 22.60 -8.43 7.84
N GLY A 159 23.39 -8.08 8.87
CA GLY A 159 22.86 -7.74 10.19
C GLY A 159 21.93 -6.52 10.15
N VAL A 160 22.33 -5.46 9.47
CA VAL A 160 21.51 -4.24 9.30
C VAL A 160 20.20 -4.54 8.55
N MET A 161 20.27 -5.34 7.48
CA MET A 161 19.09 -5.80 6.74
C MET A 161 18.12 -6.57 7.64
N LEU A 162 18.64 -7.52 8.44
CA LEU A 162 17.84 -8.34 9.34
C LEU A 162 17.15 -7.49 10.43
N VAL A 163 17.82 -6.47 10.96
CA VAL A 163 17.22 -5.51 11.91
C VAL A 163 16.04 -4.78 11.28
N GLY A 164 16.18 -4.31 10.04
CA GLY A 164 15.08 -3.64 9.32
C GLY A 164 13.88 -4.56 9.09
N LEU A 165 14.13 -5.81 8.69
CA LEU A 165 13.08 -6.82 8.50
C LEU A 165 12.38 -7.19 9.82
N ALA A 166 13.13 -7.33 10.90
CA ALA A 166 12.58 -7.62 12.23
C ALA A 166 11.72 -6.45 12.76
N LEU A 167 12.18 -5.21 12.55
CA LEU A 167 11.44 -4.01 12.93
C LEU A 167 10.10 -3.94 12.18
N GLN A 168 10.13 -4.14 10.87
CA GLN A 168 8.94 -4.18 10.02
C GLN A 168 7.95 -5.26 10.49
N LEU A 169 8.43 -6.49 10.73
CA LEU A 169 7.58 -7.59 11.21
C LEU A 169 6.96 -7.29 12.60
N GLY A 170 7.73 -6.66 13.49
CA GLY A 170 7.26 -6.25 14.82
C GLY A 170 6.12 -5.22 14.75
N PHE A 171 6.31 -4.13 14.00
CA PHE A 171 5.28 -3.12 13.83
C PHE A 171 4.05 -3.65 13.09
N PHE A 172 4.24 -4.47 12.06
CA PHE A 172 3.14 -5.13 11.36
C PHE A 172 2.31 -6.04 12.28
N SER A 173 2.97 -6.66 13.28
CA SER A 173 2.28 -7.46 14.30
C SER A 173 1.47 -6.61 15.27
N CYS A 174 2.00 -5.46 15.69
CA CYS A 174 1.22 -4.48 16.45
C CYS A 174 -0.02 -4.00 15.68
N PHE A 175 0.12 -3.74 14.38
CA PHE A 175 -1.01 -3.38 13.51
C PHE A 175 -2.06 -4.50 13.45
N THR A 176 -1.64 -5.76 13.28
CA THR A 176 -2.55 -6.91 13.22
C THR A 176 -3.39 -7.03 14.50
N VAL A 177 -2.80 -6.79 15.67
CA VAL A 177 -3.54 -6.77 16.95
C VAL A 177 -4.61 -5.67 16.96
N ILE A 178 -4.29 -4.48 16.46
CA ILE A 178 -5.25 -3.37 16.33
C ILE A 178 -6.37 -3.74 15.35
N ALA A 179 -6.05 -4.33 14.19
CA ALA A 179 -7.03 -4.76 13.20
C ALA A 179 -8.01 -5.80 13.78
N VAL A 180 -7.50 -6.78 14.54
CA VAL A 180 -8.33 -7.78 15.25
C VAL A 180 -9.18 -7.12 16.34
N TYR A 181 -8.63 -6.16 17.09
CA TYR A 181 -9.39 -5.41 18.09
C TYR A 181 -10.53 -4.62 17.46
N VAL A 182 -10.30 -3.94 16.33
CA VAL A 182 -11.33 -3.19 15.60
C VAL A 182 -12.45 -4.11 15.12
N HIS A 183 -12.12 -5.30 14.62
CA HIS A 183 -13.13 -6.28 14.18
C HIS A 183 -13.96 -6.83 15.35
N LYS A 184 -13.33 -7.23 16.47
CA LYS A 184 -14.02 -7.91 17.58
C LYS A 184 -14.68 -6.97 18.57
N SER A 185 -14.25 -5.71 18.65
CA SER A 185 -14.74 -4.79 19.67
C SER A 185 -16.15 -4.32 19.36
N ARG A 186 -17.05 -4.50 20.34
CA ARG A 186 -18.42 -3.98 20.30
C ARG A 186 -18.48 -2.45 20.33
N VAL A 187 -17.37 -1.78 20.64
CA VAL A 187 -17.26 -0.31 20.60
C VAL A 187 -17.34 0.22 19.16
N PHE A 188 -16.86 -0.57 18.20
CA PHE A 188 -16.95 -0.22 16.79
C PHE A 188 -18.20 -0.79 16.13
N ALA A 189 -19.18 -1.32 16.90
CA ALA A 189 -20.34 -2.08 16.45
C ALA A 189 -20.78 -1.67 15.04
N LEU A 190 -20.18 -2.33 14.05
CA LEU A 190 -20.30 -1.87 12.68
C LEU A 190 -21.73 -2.18 12.27
N ARG A 191 -22.52 -1.12 12.06
CA ARG A 191 -23.90 -1.25 11.60
C ARG A 191 -23.85 -2.06 10.30
N ASN A 192 -24.56 -3.19 10.28
CA ASN A 192 -24.49 -4.22 9.23
C ASN A 192 -23.16 -5.00 9.18
N ALA A 193 -22.91 -5.86 10.18
CA ALA A 193 -21.75 -6.74 10.21
C ALA A 193 -21.56 -7.57 8.91
N GLU A 194 -22.66 -7.95 8.25
CA GLU A 194 -22.62 -8.71 6.99
C GLU A 194 -22.03 -7.92 5.82
N TYR A 195 -22.23 -6.60 5.76
CA TYR A 195 -21.67 -5.73 4.73
C TYR A 195 -20.14 -5.64 4.82
N TRP A 196 -19.59 -5.68 6.03
CA TRP A 196 -18.15 -5.56 6.27
C TRP A 196 -17.40 -6.90 6.23
N ARG A 197 -18.10 -8.04 6.20
CA ARG A 197 -17.47 -9.38 6.13
C ARG A 197 -16.44 -9.49 5.00
N PRO A 198 -16.70 -9.05 3.76
CA PRO A 198 -15.74 -9.18 2.67
C PRO A 198 -14.50 -8.29 2.88
N VAL A 199 -14.66 -7.12 3.52
CA VAL A 199 -13.55 -6.22 3.85
C VAL A 199 -12.63 -6.87 4.88
N PHE A 200 -13.18 -7.42 5.97
CA PHE A 200 -12.38 -8.14 6.96
C PHE A 200 -11.77 -9.42 6.40
N LEU A 201 -12.48 -10.15 5.54
CA LEU A 201 -11.94 -11.32 4.86
C LEU A 201 -10.74 -10.95 3.99
N CYS A 202 -10.87 -9.92 3.16
CA CYS A 202 -9.77 -9.38 2.36
C CYS A 202 -8.57 -9.04 3.25
N MET A 203 -8.79 -8.22 4.28
CA MET A 203 -7.75 -7.77 5.19
C MET A 203 -7.03 -8.93 5.91
N TYR A 204 -7.75 -9.96 6.36
CA TYR A 204 -7.10 -11.11 7.00
C TYR A 204 -6.32 -11.98 6.01
N LEU A 205 -6.84 -12.15 4.79
CA LEU A 205 -6.13 -12.87 3.73
C LEU A 205 -4.85 -12.12 3.34
N THR A 206 -4.92 -10.80 3.16
CA THR A 206 -3.75 -9.97 2.81
C THR A 206 -2.74 -9.95 3.96
N ILE A 207 -3.18 -9.78 5.20
CA ILE A 207 -2.31 -9.86 6.39
C ILE A 207 -1.58 -11.21 6.46
N ALA A 208 -2.30 -12.33 6.27
CA ALA A 208 -1.71 -13.65 6.31
C ALA A 208 -0.64 -13.84 5.22
N LEU A 209 -0.91 -13.40 3.99
CA LEU A 209 0.04 -13.46 2.88
C LEU A 209 1.27 -12.57 3.14
N MET A 210 1.08 -11.35 3.63
CA MET A 210 2.18 -10.45 4.01
C MET A 210 3.06 -11.06 5.10
N TYR A 211 2.48 -11.78 6.07
CA TYR A 211 3.26 -12.51 7.08
C TYR A 211 4.14 -13.59 6.47
N VAL A 212 3.59 -14.42 5.57
CA VAL A 212 4.37 -15.46 4.89
C VAL A 212 5.59 -14.85 4.21
N ARG A 213 5.40 -13.77 3.45
CA ARG A 213 6.50 -13.05 2.80
C ARG A 213 7.48 -12.47 3.80
N ASN A 214 7.02 -11.78 4.84
CA ASN A 214 7.91 -11.12 5.80
C ASN A 214 8.75 -12.12 6.58
N ILE A 215 8.18 -13.27 6.95
CA ILE A 215 8.91 -14.36 7.60
C ILE A 215 9.90 -14.99 6.64
N PHE A 216 9.49 -15.23 5.38
CA PHE A 216 10.39 -15.75 4.35
C PHE A 216 11.61 -14.83 4.14
N ARG A 217 11.40 -13.51 4.06
CA ARG A 217 12.51 -12.54 3.94
C ARG A 217 13.43 -12.55 5.16
N VAL A 218 12.88 -12.60 6.36
CA VAL A 218 13.70 -12.75 7.57
C VAL A 218 14.53 -14.04 7.51
N ALA A 219 13.91 -15.16 7.11
CA ALA A 219 14.60 -16.45 7.00
C ALA A 219 15.70 -16.44 5.93
N GLU A 220 15.41 -15.92 4.74
CA GLU A 220 16.34 -15.76 3.61
C GLU A 220 17.62 -15.03 4.08
N PHE A 221 17.47 -13.84 4.68
CA PHE A 221 18.61 -13.06 5.15
C PHE A 221 19.26 -13.61 6.42
N ALA A 222 18.53 -14.32 7.28
CA ALA A 222 19.09 -14.97 8.46
C ALA A 222 19.94 -16.20 8.13
N THR A 223 19.58 -16.97 7.09
CA THR A 223 20.37 -18.13 6.65
C THR A 223 21.66 -17.76 5.91
N GLY A 224 21.81 -16.50 5.51
CA GLY A 224 23.00 -16.01 4.81
C GLY A 224 23.08 -16.44 3.35
N TYR A 225 24.10 -15.92 2.65
CA TYR A 225 24.32 -16.06 1.21
C TYR A 225 24.51 -17.51 0.74
N ASP A 226 24.98 -18.41 1.61
CA ASP A 226 25.17 -19.85 1.33
C ASP A 226 23.97 -20.72 1.76
N GLY A 227 22.88 -20.10 2.20
CA GLY A 227 21.68 -20.81 2.65
C GLY A 227 20.89 -21.41 1.49
N TYR A 228 20.44 -22.66 1.64
CA TYR A 228 19.61 -23.40 0.68
C TYR A 228 18.41 -22.60 0.13
N LEU A 229 17.90 -21.65 0.92
CA LEU A 229 16.76 -20.78 0.60
C LEU A 229 17.11 -19.66 -0.40
N ALA A 230 18.31 -19.08 -0.30
CA ALA A 230 18.81 -18.05 -1.20
C ALA A 230 19.42 -18.65 -2.49
N SER A 231 19.88 -19.91 -2.42
CA SER A 231 20.50 -20.59 -3.56
C SER A 231 19.50 -21.14 -4.58
N HIS A 232 18.22 -21.33 -4.23
CA HIS A 232 17.21 -21.87 -5.16
C HIS A 232 16.23 -20.78 -5.60
N GLU A 233 16.29 -20.42 -6.89
CA GLU A 233 15.41 -19.43 -7.53
C GLU A 233 13.90 -19.73 -7.32
N VAL A 234 13.55 -21.01 -7.15
CA VAL A 234 12.17 -21.46 -6.94
C VAL A 234 11.55 -20.86 -5.67
N PHE A 235 12.31 -20.75 -4.58
CA PHE A 235 11.76 -20.21 -3.33
C PHE A 235 11.46 -18.72 -3.44
N PHE A 236 12.31 -17.97 -4.15
CA PHE A 236 12.04 -16.57 -4.48
C PHE A 236 10.73 -16.44 -5.28
N TYR A 237 10.54 -17.26 -6.32
CA TYR A 237 9.32 -17.19 -7.12
C TYR A 237 8.05 -17.61 -6.35
N VAL A 238 8.14 -18.58 -5.45
CA VAL A 238 6.97 -19.07 -4.71
C VAL A 238 6.64 -18.16 -3.52
N PHE A 239 7.62 -17.84 -2.68
CA PHE A 239 7.36 -17.20 -1.39
C PHE A 239 7.47 -15.68 -1.39
N ASP A 240 8.02 -15.09 -2.44
CA ASP A 240 8.01 -13.65 -2.64
C ASP A 240 7.09 -13.26 -3.80
N PHE A 241 7.38 -13.72 -5.02
CA PHE A 241 6.57 -13.38 -6.20
C PHE A 241 5.12 -13.87 -6.10
N ALA A 242 4.89 -15.17 -5.90
CA ALA A 242 3.52 -15.69 -5.96
C ALA A 242 2.67 -15.20 -4.78
N VAL A 243 3.28 -15.00 -3.61
CA VAL A 243 2.61 -14.44 -2.44
C VAL A 243 2.13 -13.01 -2.70
N LEU A 244 2.98 -12.14 -3.27
CA LEU A 244 2.58 -10.78 -3.65
C LEU A 244 1.51 -10.78 -4.75
N PHE A 245 1.67 -11.63 -5.77
CA PHE A 245 0.66 -11.76 -6.83
C PHE A 245 -0.71 -12.15 -6.28
N VAL A 246 -0.77 -13.18 -5.44
CA VAL A 246 -2.02 -13.61 -4.80
C VAL A 246 -2.60 -12.50 -3.91
N CYS A 247 -1.76 -11.74 -3.21
CA CYS A 247 -2.19 -10.60 -2.40
C CYS A 247 -2.90 -9.53 -3.24
N ILE A 248 -2.31 -9.15 -4.39
CA ILE A 248 -2.93 -8.18 -5.31
C ILE A 248 -4.23 -8.76 -5.91
N CYS A 249 -4.27 -10.06 -6.24
CA CYS A 249 -5.49 -10.72 -6.68
C CYS A 249 -6.61 -10.66 -5.63
N VAL A 250 -6.29 -10.88 -4.35
CA VAL A 250 -7.25 -10.75 -3.24
C VAL A 250 -7.79 -9.32 -3.18
N PHE A 251 -6.93 -8.31 -3.31
CA PHE A 251 -7.38 -6.91 -3.40
C PHE A 251 -8.22 -6.63 -4.65
N CYS A 252 -7.99 -7.29 -5.78
CA CYS A 252 -8.83 -7.15 -6.97
C CYS A 252 -10.22 -7.73 -6.74
N CYS A 253 -10.30 -8.92 -6.13
CA CYS A 253 -11.57 -9.61 -5.86
C CYS A 253 -12.42 -8.87 -4.81
N TYR A 254 -11.79 -8.41 -3.74
CA TYR A 254 -12.46 -7.75 -2.61
C TYR A 254 -12.11 -6.26 -2.55
N HIS A 255 -12.09 -5.61 -3.72
CA HIS A 255 -11.61 -4.24 -3.81
C HIS A 255 -12.38 -3.31 -2.89
N TYR A 256 -11.64 -2.63 -2.03
CA TYR A 256 -12.17 -1.71 -1.03
C TYR A 256 -13.00 -0.55 -1.60
N GLY A 257 -12.88 -0.25 -2.89
CA GLY A 257 -13.68 0.78 -3.54
C GLY A 257 -15.16 0.41 -3.69
N PHE A 258 -15.50 -0.88 -3.58
CA PHE A 258 -16.89 -1.33 -3.52
C PHE A 258 -17.54 -1.10 -2.15
N TYR A 259 -16.73 -0.82 -1.12
CA TYR A 259 -17.17 -0.59 0.25
C TYR A 259 -16.80 0.84 0.67
N PRO A 260 -17.45 1.87 0.08
CA PRO A 260 -17.13 3.25 0.37
C PRO A 260 -17.37 3.55 1.85
N VAL A 261 -16.31 3.94 2.54
CA VAL A 261 -16.35 4.50 3.89
C VAL A 261 -16.15 6.01 3.73
N PRO A 262 -16.99 6.87 4.36
CA PRO A 262 -16.80 8.31 4.33
C PRO A 262 -15.35 8.69 4.63
N GLU A 263 -14.78 9.55 3.79
CA GLU A 263 -13.47 10.14 4.04
C GLU A 263 -13.50 10.78 5.43
N TYR A 264 -12.47 10.51 6.25
CA TYR A 264 -12.35 11.17 7.54
C TYR A 264 -12.00 12.64 7.30
N ASP A 265 -13.00 13.52 7.39
CA ASP A 265 -12.78 14.95 7.40
C ASP A 265 -12.19 15.36 8.77
N SER A 266 -10.91 15.73 8.75
CA SER A 266 -10.18 16.16 9.95
C SER A 266 -10.66 17.54 10.42
N ASP A 267 -11.28 18.32 9.53
CA ASP A 267 -11.71 19.70 9.75
C ASP A 267 -13.15 19.76 10.27
N ALA A 268 -13.96 18.73 10.00
CA ALA A 268 -15.32 18.59 10.57
C ALA A 268 -15.34 18.36 12.09
N VAL A 269 -14.21 17.99 12.71
CA VAL A 269 -14.06 17.86 14.18
C VAL A 269 -13.71 19.20 14.84
N HIS A 270 -13.31 20.22 14.06
CA HIS A 270 -12.92 21.53 14.57
C HIS A 270 -13.97 22.68 14.56
N PRO A 271 -15.29 22.52 14.30
CA PRO A 271 -16.18 23.68 14.17
C PRO A 271 -16.59 24.34 15.50
N MET A 272 -16.00 24.01 16.66
CA MET A 272 -16.38 24.60 17.96
C MET A 272 -15.26 25.31 18.72
N ARG A 273 -14.12 25.64 18.10
CA ARG A 273 -13.14 26.52 18.76
C ARG A 273 -13.25 28.01 18.41
N ASP A 274 -13.93 28.34 17.31
CA ASP A 274 -13.98 29.71 16.79
C ASP A 274 -15.40 30.25 16.58
N ALA A 275 -16.39 29.73 17.31
CA ALA A 275 -17.71 30.37 17.32
C ALA A 275 -17.60 31.67 18.16
N PRO A 276 -17.77 32.88 17.57
CA PRO A 276 -17.90 34.09 18.36
C PRO A 276 -19.13 33.93 19.27
N SER A 277 -18.96 34.26 20.55
CA SER A 277 -20.03 34.25 21.55
C SER A 277 -21.15 35.21 21.14
N GLN A 278 -22.16 34.72 20.42
CA GLN A 278 -23.40 35.47 20.24
C GLN A 278 -24.29 35.20 21.45
N SER A 279 -24.27 36.13 22.39
CA SER A 279 -25.29 36.27 23.43
C SER A 279 -26.60 36.74 22.79
N GLY A 280 -27.53 35.81 22.55
CA GLY A 280 -28.91 36.08 22.13
C GLY A 280 -29.88 35.23 22.94
N PRO A 281 -31.11 35.70 23.21
CA PRO A 281 -32.00 35.09 24.19
C PRO A 281 -32.50 33.72 23.75
N VAL A 282 -32.63 32.84 24.74
CA VAL A 282 -33.06 31.45 24.66
C VAL A 282 -34.44 31.34 23.97
N GLY A 283 -34.47 30.66 22.82
CA GLY A 283 -35.68 30.37 22.06
C GLY A 283 -35.62 28.98 21.43
N GLN A 284 -36.44 28.08 21.99
CA GLN A 284 -37.01 26.83 21.44
C GLN A 284 -36.16 25.85 20.61
N VAL A 285 -36.10 24.65 21.18
CA VAL A 285 -35.72 23.35 20.62
C VAL A 285 -36.39 23.07 19.28
N GLY A 286 -35.59 22.79 18.24
CA GLY A 286 -36.05 22.27 16.95
C GLY A 286 -35.17 21.12 16.49
N CYS A 287 -35.68 19.89 16.60
CA CYS A 287 -35.12 18.70 15.96
C CYS A 287 -35.19 18.86 14.43
N CYS A 288 -34.06 19.02 13.75
CA CYS A 288 -33.88 18.58 12.35
C CYS A 288 -32.45 18.80 11.88
N GLY A 289 -31.85 17.82 11.19
CA GLY A 289 -30.56 18.05 10.54
C GLY A 289 -29.76 16.81 10.14
N VAL A 290 -30.41 15.77 9.61
CA VAL A 290 -29.70 14.79 8.78
C VAL A 290 -29.37 15.50 7.47
N ILE A 291 -28.10 15.85 7.25
CA ILE A 291 -27.67 16.50 6.02
C ILE A 291 -27.60 15.43 4.92
N ALA A 292 -28.51 15.56 3.96
CA ALA A 292 -28.54 14.82 2.70
C ALA A 292 -27.37 15.25 1.81
N VAL A 293 -26.59 14.29 1.32
CA VAL A 293 -25.57 14.49 0.29
C VAL A 293 -26.23 14.35 -1.09
N LYS A 294 -26.29 15.44 -1.86
CA LYS A 294 -26.70 15.45 -3.28
C LYS A 294 -25.65 14.76 -4.16
N PRO A 295 -26.03 13.96 -5.18
CA PRO A 295 -25.12 13.54 -6.23
C PRO A 295 -24.99 14.65 -7.29
N HIS A 296 -23.76 14.91 -7.74
CA HIS A 296 -23.45 15.92 -8.75
C HIS A 296 -23.74 15.38 -10.17
N GLU A 297 -24.69 16.01 -10.84
CA GLU A 297 -25.09 15.77 -12.24
C GLU A 297 -24.13 16.49 -13.20
N LYS A 298 -23.88 15.87 -14.37
CA LYS A 298 -23.10 16.44 -15.48
C LYS A 298 -24.03 17.06 -16.53
N ALA A 299 -23.48 18.08 -17.20
CA ALA A 299 -23.74 18.54 -18.57
C ALA A 299 -24.93 19.50 -18.79
N GLY A 300 -24.69 20.54 -19.61
CA GLY A 300 -25.74 21.35 -20.21
C GLY A 300 -25.33 22.78 -20.51
N VAL A 301 -24.83 23.00 -21.72
CA VAL A 301 -24.79 24.31 -22.40
C VAL A 301 -26.21 24.86 -22.50
N CYS A 302 -26.44 26.13 -22.14
CA CYS A 302 -27.44 27.00 -22.78
C CYS A 302 -27.26 28.46 -22.33
N GLU A 303 -27.68 29.35 -23.20
CA GLU A 303 -27.23 30.72 -23.37
C GLU A 303 -27.59 31.72 -22.27
N MET A 304 -26.75 32.73 -22.18
CA MET A 304 -26.94 33.93 -21.36
C MET A 304 -27.64 34.98 -22.24
N SER A 305 -28.94 35.20 -22.05
CA SER A 305 -29.63 36.39 -22.56
C SER A 305 -30.05 37.28 -21.38
N ALA A 306 -29.50 38.49 -21.37
CA ALA A 306 -29.82 39.56 -20.44
C ALA A 306 -31.08 40.32 -20.89
N SER A 307 -31.92 40.72 -19.93
CA SER A 307 -32.86 41.88 -19.97
C SER A 307 -33.56 41.90 -18.60
N ALA A 308 -33.19 42.79 -17.66
CA ALA A 308 -33.53 44.21 -17.52
C ALA A 308 -35.00 44.47 -17.08
N ASP A 309 -35.10 45.08 -15.89
CA ASP A 309 -36.08 46.06 -15.39
C ASP A 309 -37.55 45.70 -15.06
N VAL A 310 -37.91 45.92 -13.79
CA VAL A 310 -38.84 46.96 -13.24
C VAL A 310 -39.57 46.43 -11.97
N PRO A 311 -39.59 47.17 -10.84
CA PRO A 311 -40.45 46.88 -9.68
C PRO A 311 -41.77 47.66 -9.74
N GLY A 312 -42.89 47.03 -9.35
CA GLY A 312 -44.21 47.67 -9.37
C GLY A 312 -45.20 47.05 -8.40
N ALA A 313 -45.81 47.90 -7.59
CA ALA A 313 -46.67 47.64 -6.44
C ALA A 313 -48.06 47.03 -6.74
N ALA A 314 -48.70 46.61 -5.63
CA ALA A 314 -50.11 46.84 -5.28
C ALA A 314 -51.10 45.65 -5.29
N ASN A 315 -51.59 45.35 -4.07
CA ASN A 315 -52.98 45.19 -3.61
C ASN A 315 -53.96 44.12 -4.15
N ASN A 316 -54.63 43.51 -3.16
CA ASN A 316 -56.02 42.99 -3.11
C ASN A 316 -56.30 41.73 -3.96
N VAL A 317 -57.01 40.69 -3.50
CA VAL A 317 -58.06 40.47 -2.47
C VAL A 317 -57.85 39.09 -1.86
#